data_AF-A0A314UI83-F1
#
_entry.id   AF-A0A314UI83-F1
#
_cell.length_a   1.000
_cell.length_b   1.000
_cell.length_c   1.000
_cell.angle_alpha   90.00
_cell.angle_beta   90.00
_cell.angle_gamma   90.00
#
_symmetry.space_group_name_H-M   'P 1'
#
loop_
_entity.id
_entity.type
_entity.pdbx_description
1 polymer ?
#
loop_
_entity_poly.entity_id
_entity_poly.type
_entity_poly.pdbx_seq_one_letter_code
_entity_poly.pdbx_strand_id
1 'polypeptide(L)'
;MAFHYCLLGVLMPLSLLIAQAAAITEGPQLALPNCPDHCGNLTIPYPFGVKKNCYLSSSFFISCTRDESREPQWKPYWGNIIVSNISLEEAELQILNFVAKDCYNKQGNQTYNIWPSLSLSLSFTIFHAKNKFFAVSCNTLAKFFGYRPNDQKITWPGVCPHVTALTALNIRTLVPELGAAKLTSPVG
;
A
#
# COMPACT_ATOMS: atom_id res chain seq x y z
N MET A 1 22.50 38.60 71.66
CA MET A 1 22.43 37.17 71.30
C MET A 1 20.96 36.80 71.14
N ALA A 2 20.37 37.11 69.98
CA ALA A 2 18.90 37.07 69.80
C ALA A 2 18.47 36.72 68.37
N PHE A 3 19.36 36.12 67.56
CA PHE A 3 19.09 35.87 66.13
C PHE A 3 19.17 34.40 65.71
N HIS A 4 19.41 33.46 66.62
CA HIS A 4 19.59 32.05 66.25
C HIS A 4 18.40 31.13 66.57
N TYR A 5 17.40 31.60 67.32
CA TYR A 5 16.29 30.74 67.77
C TYR A 5 14.94 31.05 67.12
N CYS A 6 14.88 31.98 66.15
CA CYS A 6 13.63 32.33 65.47
C CYS A 6 13.40 31.57 64.15
N LEU A 7 14.31 30.66 63.78
CA LEU A 7 14.25 29.90 62.52
C LEU A 7 13.68 28.48 62.67
N LEU A 8 13.40 28.03 63.89
CA LEU A 8 12.92 26.66 64.16
C LEU A 8 11.40 26.56 64.41
N GLY A 9 10.64 27.63 64.19
CA GLY A 9 9.31 27.76 64.79
C GLY A 9 8.16 28.19 63.88
N VAL A 10 8.09 27.79 62.60
CA VAL A 10 6.81 27.87 61.85
C VAL A 10 6.65 26.65 60.94
N LEU A 11 5.84 25.73 61.44
CA LEU A 11 5.22 24.60 60.74
C LEU A 11 4.34 25.07 59.57
N MET A 12 4.40 24.39 58.43
CA MET A 12 3.19 24.00 57.68
C MET A 12 3.56 22.87 56.68
N PRO A 13 2.88 21.71 56.73
CA PRO A 13 3.14 20.60 55.83
C PRO A 13 2.41 20.84 54.52
N LEU A 14 3.12 21.24 53.47
CA LEU A 14 2.55 21.19 52.13
C LEU A 14 2.84 19.80 51.57
N SER A 15 2.00 18.84 51.98
CA SER A 15 1.88 17.53 51.35
C SER A 15 1.65 17.75 49.86
N LEU A 16 2.70 17.50 49.08
CA LEU A 16 2.69 17.53 47.64
C LEU A 16 1.80 16.36 47.16
N LEU A 17 0.50 16.61 47.03
CA LEU A 17 -0.39 15.72 46.26
C LEU A 17 0.03 15.89 44.80
N ILE A 18 1.01 15.11 44.36
CA ILE A 18 1.27 14.93 42.94
C ILE A 18 0.10 14.10 42.42
N ALA A 19 -0.94 14.76 41.92
CA ALA A 19 -1.93 14.10 41.10
C ALA A 19 -1.21 13.61 39.82
N GLN A 20 -0.81 12.35 39.82
CA GLN A 20 -0.37 11.68 38.61
C GLN A 20 -1.61 11.47 37.75
N ALA A 21 -1.89 12.45 36.90
CA ALA A 21 -2.68 12.22 35.71
C ALA A 21 -1.87 11.21 34.88
N ALA A 22 -2.27 9.95 34.93
CA ALA A 22 -1.85 8.97 33.94
C ALA A 22 -2.43 9.44 32.61
N ALA A 23 -1.62 10.17 31.83
CA ALA A 23 -1.91 10.36 30.43
C ALA A 23 -1.91 8.95 29.82
N ILE A 24 -3.10 8.46 29.49
CA ILE A 24 -3.24 7.30 28.63
C ILE A 24 -2.73 7.80 27.28
N THR A 25 -1.45 7.53 27.00
CA THR A 25 -0.89 7.74 25.67
C THR A 25 -1.54 6.71 24.78
N GLU A 26 -2.76 6.98 24.32
CA GLU A 26 -3.30 6.31 23.14
C GLU A 26 -2.35 6.66 22.01
N GLY A 27 -1.55 5.69 21.56
CA GLY A 27 -0.78 5.83 20.34
C GLY A 27 -1.70 6.22 19.18
N PRO A 28 -1.15 6.75 18.07
CA PRO A 28 -1.96 7.14 16.93
C PRO A 28 -2.88 5.98 16.55
N GLN A 29 -4.19 6.17 16.70
CA GLN A 29 -5.18 5.16 16.35
C GLN A 29 -5.11 4.93 14.83
N LEU A 30 -4.46 3.83 14.44
CA LEU A 30 -4.26 3.47 13.03
C LEU A 30 -5.60 3.11 12.37
N ALA A 31 -6.47 2.40 13.08
CA ALA A 31 -7.82 2.04 12.64
C ALA A 31 -8.87 2.61 13.60
N LEU A 32 -10.14 2.59 13.16
CA LEU A 32 -11.27 2.99 14.00
C LEU A 32 -11.42 2.08 15.24
N PRO A 33 -11.99 2.56 16.36
CA PRO A 33 -12.26 1.74 17.52
C PRO A 33 -13.05 0.47 17.18
N ASN A 34 -12.62 -0.68 17.69
CA ASN A 34 -13.19 -2.01 17.42
C ASN A 34 -13.05 -2.51 15.96
N CYS A 35 -12.17 -1.90 15.16
CA CYS A 35 -11.83 -2.37 13.83
C CYS A 35 -10.49 -3.09 13.81
N PRO A 36 -10.36 -4.21 13.07
CA PRO A 36 -9.07 -4.83 12.84
C PRO A 36 -8.18 -3.87 12.04
N ASP A 37 -6.94 -3.75 12.48
CA ASP A 37 -5.89 -2.89 11.93
C ASP A 37 -4.83 -3.68 11.16
N HIS A 38 -4.98 -5.00 11.03
CA HIS A 38 -4.04 -5.86 10.31
C HIS A 38 -4.72 -6.92 9.43
N CYS A 39 -4.03 -7.30 8.35
CA CYS A 39 -4.30 -8.50 7.57
C CYS A 39 -2.97 -9.20 7.24
N GLY A 40 -2.72 -10.35 7.85
CA GLY A 40 -1.41 -10.98 7.80
C GLY A 40 -0.35 -10.05 8.39
N ASN A 41 0.68 -9.74 7.61
CA ASN A 41 1.76 -8.83 8.03
C ASN A 41 1.53 -7.36 7.61
N LEU A 42 0.40 -7.05 6.96
CA LEU A 42 0.09 -5.70 6.50
C LEU A 42 -0.75 -4.95 7.54
N THR A 43 -0.31 -3.75 7.93
CA THR A 43 -1.12 -2.78 8.68
C THR A 43 -2.12 -2.10 7.76
N ILE A 44 -3.38 -2.04 8.18
CA ILE A 44 -4.52 -1.47 7.45
C ILE A 44 -5.07 -0.30 8.26
N PRO A 45 -4.57 0.92 8.02
CA PRO A 45 -5.05 2.09 8.72
C PRO A 45 -6.30 2.69 8.04
N TYR A 46 -7.10 3.44 8.81
CA TYR A 46 -8.15 4.28 8.25
C TYR A 46 -7.52 5.29 7.27
N PRO A 47 -8.09 5.53 6.08
CA PRO A 47 -9.46 5.22 5.63
C PRO A 47 -9.72 3.80 5.12
N PHE A 48 -8.72 2.92 5.10
CA PHE A 48 -8.86 1.52 4.72
C PHE A 48 -9.43 0.66 5.85
N GLY A 49 -10.04 -0.47 5.49
CA GLY A 49 -10.56 -1.40 6.49
C GLY A 49 -11.00 -2.74 5.91
N VAL A 50 -10.99 -3.75 6.77
CA VAL A 50 -11.31 -5.15 6.41
C VAL A 50 -12.74 -5.57 6.73
N LYS A 51 -13.45 -4.76 7.51
CA LYS A 51 -14.79 -5.07 8.02
C LYS A 51 -15.74 -3.94 7.68
N LYS A 52 -17.03 -4.27 7.49
CA LYS A 52 -18.09 -3.28 7.33
C LYS A 52 -18.02 -2.24 8.46
N ASN A 53 -18.19 -0.96 8.09
CA ASN A 53 -18.07 0.21 8.98
C ASN A 53 -16.65 0.54 9.47
N CYS A 54 -15.62 -0.14 8.97
CA CYS A 54 -14.22 0.13 9.31
C CYS A 54 -13.42 0.82 8.18
N TYR A 55 -14.09 1.22 7.11
CA TYR A 55 -13.48 1.88 5.95
C TYR A 55 -14.32 3.08 5.54
N LEU A 56 -13.70 4.08 4.91
CA LEU A 56 -14.35 5.32 4.50
C LEU A 56 -15.44 5.11 3.44
N SER A 57 -15.16 4.28 2.43
CA SER A 57 -16.11 3.92 1.37
C SER A 57 -15.76 2.56 0.78
N SER A 58 -16.62 2.00 -0.07
CA SER A 58 -16.37 0.71 -0.74
C SER A 58 -15.04 0.66 -1.52
N SER A 59 -14.51 1.82 -1.94
CA SER A 59 -13.22 1.90 -2.63
C SER A 59 -12.02 1.64 -1.69
N PHE A 60 -12.19 1.79 -0.39
CA PHE A 60 -11.17 1.59 0.64
C PHE A 60 -11.29 0.24 1.36
N PHE A 61 -12.20 -0.62 0.89
CA PHE A 61 -12.34 -1.96 1.43
C PHE A 61 -11.17 -2.85 1.02
N ILE A 62 -10.56 -3.51 2.01
CA ILE A 62 -9.52 -4.52 1.82
C ILE A 62 -10.07 -5.88 2.21
N SER A 63 -10.20 -6.79 1.25
CA SER A 63 -10.58 -8.18 1.53
C SER A 63 -9.38 -8.92 2.13
N CYS A 64 -9.52 -9.39 3.37
CA CYS A 64 -8.50 -10.22 4.00
C CYS A 64 -8.90 -11.70 3.85
N THR A 65 -8.19 -12.45 3.02
CA THR A 65 -8.53 -13.84 2.71
C THR A 65 -7.36 -14.76 3.09
N ARG A 66 -7.67 -15.94 3.64
CA ARG A 66 -6.67 -16.96 3.94
C ARG A 66 -6.32 -17.70 2.66
N ASP A 67 -5.06 -17.57 2.23
CA ASP A 67 -4.52 -18.39 1.15
C ASP A 67 -4.13 -19.75 1.72
N GLU A 68 -4.73 -20.83 1.20
CA GLU A 68 -4.49 -22.20 1.69
C GLU A 68 -3.32 -22.89 0.96
N SER A 69 -2.64 -22.21 0.04
CA SER A 69 -1.56 -22.81 -0.75
C SER A 69 -0.25 -22.92 0.03
N ARG A 70 0.13 -24.15 0.36
CA ARG A 70 1.38 -24.60 1.02
C ARG A 70 1.64 -24.09 2.46
N GLU A 71 1.28 -22.85 2.78
CA GLU A 71 1.30 -22.29 4.14
C GLU A 71 0.12 -21.32 4.33
N PRO A 72 -0.79 -21.55 5.30
CA PRO A 72 -1.96 -20.72 5.45
C PRO A 72 -1.62 -19.29 5.90
N GLN A 73 -1.64 -18.33 4.97
CA GLN A 73 -1.32 -16.93 5.25
C GLN A 73 -2.50 -16.03 4.91
N TRP A 74 -2.79 -15.05 5.76
CA TRP A 74 -3.76 -14.01 5.44
C TRP A 74 -3.15 -13.05 4.40
N LYS A 75 -3.87 -12.86 3.30
CA LYS A 75 -3.47 -11.98 2.19
C LYS A 75 -4.48 -10.83 2.05
N PRO A 76 -4.01 -9.57 2.00
CA PRO A 76 -4.86 -8.41 1.77
C PRO A 76 -5.08 -8.21 0.27
N TYR A 77 -6.34 -8.05 -0.12
CA TYR A 77 -6.75 -7.84 -1.50
C TYR A 77 -7.55 -6.56 -1.65
N TRP A 78 -7.21 -5.76 -2.65
CA TRP A 78 -8.05 -4.69 -3.16
C TRP A 78 -8.73 -5.19 -4.45
N GLY A 79 -10.02 -5.51 -4.35
CA GLY A 79 -10.69 -6.29 -5.38
C GLY A 79 -10.06 -7.68 -5.51
N ASN A 80 -9.41 -7.95 -6.64
CA ASN A 80 -8.69 -9.19 -6.94
C ASN A 80 -7.16 -9.02 -6.95
N ILE A 81 -6.64 -7.90 -6.47
CA ILE A 81 -5.22 -7.54 -6.55
C ILE A 81 -4.62 -7.51 -5.14
N ILE A 82 -3.46 -8.12 -4.96
CA ILE A 82 -2.81 -8.15 -3.64
C ILE A 82 -2.30 -6.76 -3.29
N VAL A 83 -2.51 -6.34 -2.05
CA VAL A 83 -1.92 -5.11 -1.50
C VAL A 83 -0.59 -5.46 -0.83
N SER A 84 0.49 -4.78 -1.22
CA SER A 84 1.81 -5.00 -0.63
C SER A 84 2.12 -4.00 0.48
N ASN A 85 1.61 -2.78 0.40
CA ASN A 85 1.87 -1.73 1.39
C ASN A 85 0.82 -0.62 1.34
N ILE A 86 0.62 0.06 2.47
CA ILE A 86 -0.21 1.26 2.60
C ILE A 86 0.62 2.32 3.35
N SER A 87 0.77 3.51 2.77
CA SER A 87 1.44 4.65 3.41
C SER A 87 0.48 5.83 3.49
N LEU A 88 0.13 6.22 4.72
CA LEU A 88 -0.68 7.42 4.95
C LEU A 88 0.13 8.70 4.72
N GLU A 89 1.40 8.72 5.13
CA GLU A 89 2.30 9.88 4.95
C GLU A 89 2.48 10.24 3.48
N GLU A 90 2.58 9.23 2.62
CA GLU A 90 2.75 9.42 1.17
C GLU A 90 1.44 9.40 0.40
N ALA A 91 0.30 9.21 1.07
CA ALA A 91 -1.01 9.00 0.45
C ALA A 91 -1.03 7.86 -0.59
N GLU A 92 -0.29 6.78 -0.33
CA GLU A 92 -0.01 5.70 -1.28
C GLU A 92 -0.66 4.36 -0.89
N LEU A 93 -1.26 3.70 -1.88
CA LEU A 93 -1.63 2.29 -1.87
C LEU A 93 -0.74 1.53 -2.86
N GLN A 94 0.04 0.57 -2.38
CA GLN A 94 0.90 -0.24 -3.24
C GLN A 94 0.26 -1.60 -3.48
N ILE A 95 0.14 -1.98 -4.73
CA ILE A 95 -0.53 -3.20 -5.18
C ILE A 95 0.41 -4.07 -6.00
N LEU A 96 0.14 -5.37 -6.03
CA LEU A 96 0.83 -6.35 -6.86
C LEU A 96 -0.09 -6.79 -8.02
N ASN A 97 0.01 -6.09 -9.15
CA ASN A 97 -0.72 -6.41 -10.37
C ASN A 97 -0.15 -7.66 -11.09
N PHE A 98 -0.84 -8.22 -12.07
CA PHE A 98 -0.29 -9.29 -12.88
C PHE A 98 0.74 -8.79 -13.89
N VAL A 99 1.73 -9.62 -14.20
CA VAL A 99 2.73 -9.36 -15.24
C VAL A 99 2.15 -9.66 -16.63
N ALA A 100 2.24 -8.70 -17.55
CA ALA A 100 1.89 -8.92 -18.95
C ALA A 100 2.86 -9.89 -19.61
N LYS A 101 2.36 -10.83 -20.41
CA LYS A 101 3.19 -11.82 -21.11
C LYS A 101 2.77 -11.89 -22.56
N ASP A 102 3.74 -11.97 -23.45
CA ASP A 102 3.52 -12.20 -24.88
C ASP A 102 4.65 -13.08 -25.40
N CYS A 103 4.40 -14.38 -25.43
CA CYS A 103 5.39 -15.43 -25.68
C CYS A 103 5.15 -16.06 -27.05
N TYR A 104 6.25 -16.38 -27.74
CA TYR A 104 6.25 -16.98 -29.07
C TYR A 104 7.14 -18.22 -29.11
N ASN A 105 6.82 -19.20 -29.95
CA ASN A 105 7.70 -20.34 -30.24
C ASN A 105 8.80 -19.96 -31.26
N LYS A 106 9.69 -20.90 -31.55
CA LYS A 106 10.80 -20.69 -32.51
C LYS A 106 10.31 -20.42 -33.94
N GLN A 107 9.10 -20.86 -34.28
CA GLN A 107 8.46 -20.63 -35.58
C GLN A 107 7.76 -19.27 -35.66
N GLY A 108 7.73 -18.49 -34.57
CA GLY A 108 7.07 -17.19 -34.51
C GLY A 108 5.57 -17.26 -34.18
N ASN A 109 5.03 -18.41 -33.81
CA ASN A 109 3.63 -18.53 -33.40
C ASN A 109 3.49 -18.14 -31.91
N GLN A 110 2.48 -17.33 -31.61
CA GLN A 110 2.14 -16.96 -30.24
C GLN A 110 1.74 -18.22 -29.44
N THR A 111 2.40 -18.47 -28.32
CA THR A 111 2.15 -19.63 -27.45
C THR A 111 1.42 -19.25 -26.17
N TYR A 112 1.67 -18.06 -25.66
CA TYR A 112 1.10 -17.64 -24.39
C TYR A 112 0.99 -16.12 -24.32
N ASN A 113 -0.18 -15.63 -23.93
CA ASN A 113 -0.43 -14.20 -23.85
C ASN A 113 -1.26 -13.89 -22.60
N ILE A 114 -0.82 -12.89 -21.84
CA ILE A 114 -1.55 -12.31 -20.71
C ILE A 114 -1.56 -10.79 -20.90
N TRP A 115 -2.76 -10.22 -20.92
CA TRP A 115 -2.97 -8.78 -20.87
C TRP A 115 -3.66 -8.39 -19.57
N PRO A 116 -2.89 -7.99 -18.53
CA PRO A 116 -3.46 -7.58 -17.26
C PRO A 116 -4.19 -6.24 -17.43
N SER A 117 -5.34 -6.11 -16.78
CA SER A 117 -6.08 -4.86 -16.69
C SER A 117 -6.17 -4.43 -15.22
N LEU A 118 -6.15 -3.12 -15.02
CA LEU A 118 -6.33 -2.50 -13.72
C LEU A 118 -7.46 -1.48 -13.84
N SER A 119 -8.55 -1.72 -13.12
CA SER A 119 -9.64 -0.77 -12.99
C SER A 119 -9.48 -0.03 -11.67
N LEU A 120 -9.44 1.30 -11.73
CA LEU A 120 -9.31 2.14 -10.55
C LEU A 120 -10.65 2.78 -10.23
N SER A 121 -10.97 2.85 -8.94
CA SER A 121 -12.01 3.77 -8.48
C SER A 121 -11.55 5.22 -8.73
N LEU A 122 -12.50 6.14 -8.91
CA LEU A 122 -12.23 7.58 -9.01
C LEU A 122 -11.46 8.13 -7.80
N SER A 123 -11.46 7.41 -6.68
CA SER A 123 -10.66 7.71 -5.49
C SER A 123 -9.16 7.38 -5.62
N PHE A 124 -8.67 6.84 -6.74
CA PHE A 124 -7.26 6.50 -6.90
C PHE A 124 -6.73 6.89 -8.28
N THR A 125 -5.47 7.35 -8.32
CA THR A 125 -4.74 7.68 -9.55
C THR A 125 -3.39 6.95 -9.57
N ILE A 126 -2.89 6.59 -10.76
CA ILE A 126 -1.54 6.02 -10.91
C ILE A 126 -0.52 7.16 -10.90
N PHE A 127 0.42 7.13 -9.96
CA PHE A 127 1.43 8.17 -9.88
C PHE A 127 2.65 7.84 -10.76
N HIS A 128 2.72 8.43 -11.95
CA HIS A 128 3.73 8.10 -12.96
C HIS A 128 5.18 8.27 -12.47
N ALA A 129 5.47 9.27 -11.61
CA ALA A 129 6.83 9.53 -11.15
C ALA A 129 7.39 8.46 -10.19
N LYS A 130 6.51 7.69 -9.50
CA LYS A 130 6.92 6.60 -8.60
C LYS A 130 6.64 5.21 -9.18
N ASN A 131 6.10 5.13 -10.40
CA ASN A 131 5.86 3.88 -11.12
C ASN A 131 6.85 3.73 -12.27
N LYS A 132 7.52 2.58 -12.36
CA LYS A 132 8.37 2.23 -13.50
C LYS A 132 7.68 1.17 -14.34
N PHE A 133 7.62 1.41 -15.64
CA PHE A 133 7.12 0.45 -16.62
C PHE A 133 8.26 0.05 -17.55
N PHE A 134 8.51 -1.25 -17.67
CA PHE A 134 9.52 -1.77 -18.59
C PHE A 134 9.09 -3.13 -19.14
N ALA A 135 9.70 -3.50 -20.25
CA ALA A 135 9.58 -4.82 -20.84
C ALA A 135 10.96 -5.46 -20.97
N VAL A 136 10.98 -6.78 -20.89
CA VAL A 136 12.20 -7.57 -20.99
C VAL A 136 12.03 -8.55 -22.14
N SER A 137 12.55 -8.18 -23.31
CA SER A 137 12.67 -9.07 -24.47
C SER A 137 13.48 -8.37 -25.56
N CYS A 138 13.93 -9.11 -26.58
CA CYS A 138 14.57 -8.52 -27.76
C CYS A 138 13.48 -7.95 -28.69
N ASN A 139 13.71 -6.77 -29.27
CA ASN A 139 12.77 -6.11 -30.19
C ASN A 139 11.33 -6.03 -29.67
N THR A 140 11.16 -5.67 -28.39
CA THR A 140 9.85 -5.65 -27.75
C THR A 140 9.39 -4.25 -27.43
N LEU A 141 8.15 -3.96 -27.81
CA LEU A 141 7.47 -2.70 -27.55
C LEU A 141 6.49 -2.89 -26.40
N ALA A 142 6.69 -2.16 -25.32
CA ALA A 142 5.81 -2.18 -24.17
C ALA A 142 4.74 -1.09 -24.35
N LYS A 143 3.46 -1.45 -24.24
CA LYS A 143 2.36 -0.47 -24.31
C LYS A 143 1.48 -0.59 -23.08
N PHE A 144 1.22 0.55 -22.45
CA PHE A 144 0.15 0.67 -21.47
C PHE A 144 -1.01 1.45 -22.08
N PHE A 145 -2.21 0.91 -21.93
CA PHE A 145 -3.44 1.53 -22.41
C PHE A 145 -4.30 1.90 -21.20
N GLY A 146 -4.76 3.15 -21.17
CA GLY A 146 -5.67 3.65 -20.16
C GLY A 146 -6.95 4.19 -20.79
N TYR A 147 -8.05 4.04 -20.06
CA TYR A 147 -9.34 4.62 -20.41
C TYR A 147 -9.83 5.39 -19.19
N ARG A 148 -10.14 6.68 -19.35
CA ARG A 148 -10.94 7.41 -18.35
C ARG A 148 -12.40 7.38 -18.80
N PRO A 149 -13.38 7.31 -17.88
CA PRO A 149 -14.78 7.43 -18.24
C PRO A 149 -14.99 8.70 -19.07
N ASN A 150 -15.64 8.58 -20.23
CA ASN A 150 -15.90 9.65 -21.21
C ASN A 150 -14.71 10.16 -22.04
N ASP A 151 -13.52 9.55 -21.95
CA ASP A 151 -12.34 9.95 -22.74
C ASP A 151 -11.99 8.95 -23.86
N GLN A 152 -11.20 9.43 -24.81
CA GLN A 152 -10.54 8.56 -25.79
C GLN A 152 -9.43 7.71 -25.15
N LYS A 153 -9.14 6.57 -25.78
CA LYS A 153 -8.06 5.65 -25.39
C LYS A 153 -6.72 6.38 -25.30
N ILE A 154 -6.12 6.44 -24.12
CA ILE A 154 -4.80 7.03 -23.91
C ILE A 154 -3.75 5.91 -24.03
N THR A 155 -2.75 6.11 -24.88
CA THR A 155 -1.67 5.14 -25.11
C THR A 155 -0.34 5.72 -24.67
N TRP A 156 0.37 5.02 -23.80
CA TRP A 156 1.71 5.38 -23.37
C TRP A 156 2.72 4.35 -23.90
N PRO A 157 3.51 4.69 -24.93
CA PRO A 157 4.53 3.79 -25.46
C PRO A 157 5.78 3.78 -24.58
N GLY A 158 6.21 2.60 -24.13
CA GLY A 158 7.52 2.37 -23.55
C GLY A 158 8.41 1.66 -24.56
N VAL A 159 9.44 2.35 -25.06
CA VAL A 159 10.42 1.78 -26.00
C VAL A 159 11.72 1.54 -25.25
N CYS A 160 12.22 0.31 -25.24
CA CYS A 160 13.59 -0.01 -24.81
C CYS A 160 14.46 -0.25 -26.05
N PRO A 161 15.27 0.74 -26.48
CA PRO A 161 16.01 0.64 -27.75
C PRO A 161 17.26 -0.27 -27.67
N HIS A 162 17.77 -0.57 -26.46
CA HIS A 162 18.86 -1.52 -26.23
C HIS A 162 18.77 -2.01 -24.78
N VAL A 163 18.98 -3.31 -24.54
CA VAL A 163 18.88 -3.90 -23.19
C VAL A 163 19.96 -3.29 -22.28
N THR A 164 19.58 -2.32 -21.45
CA THR A 164 20.34 -1.87 -20.28
C THR A 164 19.44 -1.04 -19.38
N ALA A 165 19.08 -1.60 -18.21
CA ALA A 165 19.11 -0.97 -16.89
C ALA A 165 18.11 -1.66 -15.94
N LEU A 166 18.69 -2.25 -14.90
CA LEU A 166 18.07 -2.96 -13.80
C LEU A 166 17.20 -2.03 -12.93
N THR A 167 15.93 -2.41 -12.73
CA THR A 167 15.26 -2.50 -11.41
C THR A 167 13.85 -3.10 -11.64
N ALA A 168 13.59 -4.29 -11.05
CA ALA A 168 12.41 -5.17 -11.17
C ALA A 168 11.05 -4.41 -11.03
N LEU A 169 9.91 -4.64 -11.69
CA LEU A 169 9.07 -5.81 -12.07
C LEU A 169 9.63 -6.85 -13.06
N ASN A 170 10.14 -7.96 -12.53
CA ASN A 170 10.69 -9.03 -13.35
C ASN A 170 9.70 -9.59 -14.37
N ILE A 171 10.11 -9.62 -15.64
CA ILE A 171 9.60 -10.53 -16.66
C ILE A 171 10.80 -11.27 -17.26
N ARG A 172 11.06 -12.50 -16.84
CA ARG A 172 11.50 -13.59 -17.74
C ARG A 172 11.39 -14.96 -17.05
N THR A 173 10.76 -15.87 -17.78
CA THR A 173 10.86 -17.34 -17.75
C THR A 173 10.39 -18.15 -16.52
N LEU A 174 9.56 -19.18 -16.81
CA LEU A 174 9.24 -20.39 -16.02
C LEU A 174 8.71 -20.30 -14.58
N VAL A 175 8.40 -19.13 -14.03
CA VAL A 175 7.74 -19.02 -12.71
C VAL A 175 6.65 -17.93 -12.75
N PRO A 176 5.48 -18.10 -12.09
CA PRO A 176 4.48 -17.06 -11.95
C PRO A 176 4.92 -16.05 -10.87
N GLU A 177 5.31 -14.83 -11.24
CA GLU A 177 5.46 -13.74 -10.28
C GLU A 177 4.67 -12.50 -10.73
N LEU A 178 4.22 -11.74 -9.73
CA LEU A 178 3.33 -10.57 -9.81
C LEU A 178 4.14 -9.30 -10.12
N GLY A 179 3.57 -8.40 -10.91
CA GLY A 179 4.04 -7.03 -11.08
C GLY A 179 3.62 -6.15 -9.89
N ALA A 180 4.21 -4.98 -9.69
CA ALA A 180 3.83 -4.02 -8.64
C ALA A 180 3.45 -2.65 -9.23
N ALA A 181 2.47 -1.97 -8.63
CA ALA A 181 2.09 -0.61 -8.99
C ALA A 181 1.76 0.20 -7.73
N LYS A 182 2.13 1.48 -7.73
CA LYS A 182 1.79 2.44 -6.68
C LYS A 182 0.62 3.32 -7.12
N LEU A 183 -0.41 3.40 -6.30
CA LEU A 183 -1.60 4.21 -6.49
C LEU A 183 -1.61 5.32 -5.44
N THR A 184 -2.06 6.51 -5.82
CA THR A 184 -2.25 7.64 -4.90
C THR A 184 -3.74 7.94 -4.74
N SER A 185 -4.17 8.16 -3.50
CA SER A 185 -5.52 8.61 -3.16
C SER A 185 -5.55 10.14 -3.02
N PRO A 186 -6.61 10.85 -3.41
CA PRO A 186 -6.76 12.28 -3.16
C PRO A 186 -7.08 12.63 -1.70
N VAL A 187 -7.17 11.62 -0.81
CA VAL A 187 -7.53 11.79 0.61
C VAL A 187 -6.30 11.78 1.53
N GLY A 188 -5.15 12.24 1.05
CA GLY A 188 -3.93 12.42 1.85
C GLY A 188 -3.37 13.82 1.69
#